data_AF-A0A949INR2-F1
#
_entry.id   AF-A0A949INR2-F1
#
_cell.length_a   1.000
_cell.length_b   1.000
_cell.length_c   1.000
_cell.angle_alpha   90.00
_cell.angle_beta   90.00
_cell.angle_gamma   90.00
#
_symmetry.space_group_name_H-M   'P 1'
#
loop_
_entity.id
_entity.type
_entity.pdbx_description
1 polymer ?
#
loop_
_entity_poly.entity_id
_entity_poly.type
_entity_poly.pdbx_seq_one_letter_code
_entity_poly.pdbx_strand_id
1 'polypeptide(L)'
;MLNKRLLQFRAPKASEPLCSGSELKLEQEQRIDLAHFHTVVTLIATHPRAMLFGASADIALTCTATINGREYEKQQLIVTRQDIGKTLFCAGFPCVTLIGVDEKSGTVRMTLSEIVEPCEPGTCPWGDD
;
A
#
# COMPACT_ATOMS: atom_id res chain seq x y z
N MET A 1 -14.88 6.08 21.54
CA MET A 1 -14.88 5.48 20.20
C MET A 1 -13.44 5.10 19.90
N LEU A 2 -13.13 3.80 19.72
CA LEU A 2 -11.77 3.39 19.35
C LEU A 2 -11.50 3.89 17.92
N ASN A 3 -10.53 4.80 17.77
CA ASN A 3 -9.95 5.15 16.46
C ASN A 3 -9.25 3.90 15.89
N LYS A 4 -10.00 3.01 15.25
CA LYS A 4 -9.41 1.91 14.48
C LYS A 4 -8.91 2.49 13.17
N ARG A 5 -7.57 2.54 13.00
CA ARG A 5 -6.96 2.83 11.71
C ARG A 5 -7.41 1.78 10.70
N LEU A 6 -7.89 2.25 9.55
CA LEU A 6 -8.25 1.44 8.39
C LEU A 6 -7.00 0.85 7.77
N LEU A 7 -5.95 1.66 7.59
CA LEU A 7 -4.68 1.21 7.03
C LEU A 7 -3.78 0.65 8.13
N GLN A 8 -3.27 -0.57 7.92
CA GLN A 8 -2.36 -1.22 8.86
C GLN A 8 -1.26 -1.95 8.10
N PHE A 9 -0.01 -1.53 8.29
CA PHE A 9 1.15 -2.20 7.72
C PHE A 9 1.88 -3.01 8.79
N ARG A 10 1.78 -4.33 8.73
CA ARG A 10 2.32 -5.24 9.76
C ARG A 10 2.52 -6.65 9.22
N ALA A 11 3.24 -7.47 9.98
CA ALA A 11 3.28 -8.90 9.72
C ALA A 11 1.85 -9.49 9.80
N PRO A 12 1.48 -10.38 8.87
CA PRO A 12 0.23 -11.13 8.96
C PRO A 12 0.28 -12.05 10.18
N LYS A 13 -0.87 -12.22 10.84
CA LYS A 13 -1.02 -13.23 11.90
C LYS A 13 -1.20 -14.60 11.29
N ALA A 14 -0.97 -15.66 12.07
CA ALA A 14 -1.07 -17.05 11.60
C ALA A 14 -2.43 -17.42 10.97
N SER A 15 -3.52 -16.74 11.36
CA SER A 15 -4.87 -16.98 10.84
C SER A 15 -5.30 -15.99 9.74
N GLU A 16 -4.43 -15.06 9.35
CA GLU A 16 -4.76 -14.04 8.35
C GLU A 16 -4.33 -14.49 6.96
N PRO A 17 -5.14 -14.21 5.92
CA PRO A 17 -4.78 -14.55 4.56
C PRO A 17 -3.51 -13.80 4.11
N LEU A 18 -2.66 -14.51 3.38
CA LEU A 18 -1.47 -13.95 2.75
C LEU A 18 -1.82 -13.47 1.33
N CYS A 19 -1.06 -12.52 0.81
CA CYS A 19 -1.16 -12.16 -0.60
C CYS A 19 -0.47 -13.21 -1.47
N SER A 20 -1.22 -13.82 -2.38
CA SER A 20 -0.80 -14.89 -3.31
C SER A 20 -1.01 -14.54 -4.78
N GLY A 21 -1.47 -13.32 -5.09
CA GLY A 21 -1.77 -12.87 -6.44
C GLY A 21 -0.55 -12.43 -7.25
N SER A 22 -0.79 -11.60 -8.26
CA SER A 22 0.27 -11.11 -9.14
C SER A 22 1.32 -10.28 -8.40
N GLU A 23 2.57 -10.38 -8.86
CA GLU A 23 3.62 -9.47 -8.43
C GLU A 23 3.51 -8.12 -9.13
N LEU A 24 3.73 -7.06 -8.36
CA LEU A 24 3.76 -5.70 -8.83
C LEU A 24 5.11 -5.07 -8.51
N LYS A 25 5.62 -4.29 -9.46
CA LYS A 25 6.76 -3.40 -9.28
C LYS A 25 6.24 -1.98 -9.28
N LEU A 26 6.44 -1.27 -8.18
CA LEU A 26 6.12 0.14 -8.04
C LEU A 26 7.42 0.93 -8.08
N GLU A 27 7.61 1.68 -9.16
CA GLU A 27 8.74 2.58 -9.33
C GLU A 27 8.51 3.91 -8.61
N GLN A 28 9.56 4.70 -8.48
CA GLN A 28 9.49 5.97 -7.78
C GLN A 28 8.52 6.95 -8.47
N GLU A 29 7.74 7.67 -7.66
CA GLU A 29 6.63 8.55 -8.05
C GLU A 29 5.51 7.86 -8.84
N GLN A 30 5.58 6.53 -9.01
CA GLN A 30 4.53 5.77 -9.65
C GLN A 30 3.36 5.60 -8.67
N ARG A 31 2.16 5.83 -9.21
CA ARG A 31 0.90 5.59 -8.53
C ARG A 31 0.28 4.29 -9.04
N ILE A 32 -0.25 3.52 -8.10
CA ILE A 32 -1.18 2.43 -8.39
C ILE A 32 -2.41 2.53 -7.50
N ASP A 33 -3.57 2.29 -8.09
CA ASP A 33 -4.83 2.19 -7.36
C ASP A 33 -5.27 0.72 -7.33
N LEU A 34 -5.67 0.25 -6.16
CA LEU A 34 -6.11 -1.13 -5.92
C LEU A 34 -7.55 -1.11 -5.45
N ALA A 35 -8.46 -1.64 -6.26
CA ALA A 35 -9.88 -1.69 -5.95
C ALA A 35 -10.26 -3.00 -5.27
N HIS A 36 -11.16 -2.91 -4.29
CA HIS A 36 -11.85 -4.03 -3.67
C HIS A 36 -13.24 -3.58 -3.19
N PHE A 37 -14.29 -4.05 -3.85
CA PHE A 37 -15.66 -3.54 -3.68
C PHE A 37 -15.67 -1.99 -3.76
N HIS A 38 -16.26 -1.32 -2.77
CA HIS A 38 -16.34 0.15 -2.70
C HIS A 38 -15.07 0.83 -2.14
N THR A 39 -13.99 0.06 -1.93
CA THR A 39 -12.74 0.57 -1.35
C THR A 39 -11.65 0.63 -2.41
N VAL A 40 -10.96 1.75 -2.50
CA VAL A 40 -9.75 1.92 -3.31
C VAL A 40 -8.59 2.28 -2.41
N VAL A 41 -7.51 1.50 -2.51
CA VAL A 41 -6.24 1.76 -1.85
C VAL A 41 -5.25 2.26 -2.89
N THR A 42 -4.92 3.54 -2.80
CA THR A 42 -3.89 4.16 -3.63
C THR A 42 -2.54 4.02 -2.96
N LEU A 43 -1.56 3.50 -3.69
CA LEU A 43 -0.15 3.40 -3.29
C LEU A 43 0.69 4.30 -4.19
N ILE A 44 1.56 5.09 -3.58
CA ILE A 44 2.54 5.92 -4.29
C ILE A 44 3.88 5.74 -3.60
N ALA A 45 4.89 5.23 -4.33
CA ALA A 45 6.25 5.23 -3.84
C ALA A 45 6.83 6.64 -4.03
N THR A 46 7.27 7.28 -2.96
CA THR A 46 7.87 8.61 -2.98
C THR A 46 9.19 8.59 -2.23
N HIS A 47 10.00 9.63 -2.39
CA HIS A 47 11.02 9.89 -1.37
C HIS A 47 10.35 10.33 -0.06
N PRO A 48 10.92 9.98 1.10
CA PRO A 48 10.59 10.64 2.34
C PRO A 48 10.84 12.13 2.14
N ARG A 49 9.87 12.97 2.50
CA ARG A 49 10.10 14.40 2.58
C ARG A 49 11.31 14.59 3.50
N ALA A 50 12.36 15.24 2.99
CA ALA A 50 13.62 15.44 3.69
C ALA A 50 13.36 15.85 5.14
N MET A 51 13.60 14.93 6.08
CA MET A 51 13.77 15.33 7.47
C MET A 51 15.08 16.11 7.53
N LEU A 52 15.07 17.23 8.24
CA LEU A 52 16.16 18.21 8.37
C LEU A 52 17.52 17.65 8.84
N PHE A 53 17.65 16.34 9.05
CA PHE A 53 18.85 15.67 9.53
C PHE A 53 19.04 14.31 8.84
N GLY A 54 19.83 14.30 7.76
CA GLY A 54 20.35 13.08 7.13
C GLY A 54 19.56 12.61 5.92
N ALA A 55 20.24 12.54 4.77
CA ALA A 55 19.75 11.84 3.59
C ALA A 55 19.77 10.33 3.89
N SER A 56 18.67 9.84 4.49
CA SER A 56 18.40 8.42 4.52
C SER A 56 17.87 8.01 3.14
N ALA A 57 18.41 6.95 2.55
CA ALA A 57 17.93 6.35 1.28
C ALA A 57 16.61 5.58 1.48
N ASP A 58 15.83 5.98 2.47
CA ASP A 58 14.57 5.36 2.82
C ASP A 58 13.55 5.57 1.68
N ILE A 59 12.71 4.57 1.44
CA ILE A 59 11.59 4.69 0.50
C ILE A 59 10.34 4.95 1.33
N ALA A 60 9.57 5.96 0.95
CA ALA A 60 8.27 6.23 1.56
C ALA A 60 7.15 5.70 0.68
N LEU A 61 6.26 4.89 1.21
CA LEU A 61 5.04 4.44 0.55
C LEU A 61 3.86 5.26 1.11
N THR A 62 3.35 6.17 0.30
CA THR A 62 2.11 6.90 0.62
C THR A 62 0.92 6.02 0.26
N CYS A 63 0.15 5.64 1.27
CA CYS A 63 -1.03 4.80 1.16
C CYS A 63 -2.27 5.65 1.48
N THR A 64 -3.27 5.62 0.61
CA THR A 64 -4.54 6.34 0.81
C THR A 64 -5.70 5.37 0.66
N ALA A 65 -6.57 5.31 1.67
CA ALA A 65 -7.81 4.55 1.63
C ALA A 65 -8.98 5.48 1.29
N THR A 66 -9.62 5.19 0.17
CA THR A 66 -10.82 5.88 -0.31
C THR A 66 -11.98 4.90 -0.29
N ILE A 67 -13.13 5.28 0.27
CA ILE A 67 -14.35 4.46 0.27
C ILE A 67 -15.46 5.30 -0.35
N ASN A 68 -16.16 4.77 -1.37
CA ASN A 68 -17.20 5.51 -2.09
C ASN A 68 -16.73 6.90 -2.57
N GLY A 69 -15.53 6.98 -3.15
CA GLY A 69 -14.96 8.22 -3.67
C GLY A 69 -14.52 9.24 -2.61
N ARG A 70 -14.68 8.95 -1.31
CA ARG A 70 -14.26 9.82 -0.21
C ARG A 70 -12.99 9.30 0.44
N GLU A 71 -11.99 10.16 0.61
CA GLU A 71 -10.77 9.84 1.36
C GLU A 71 -11.10 9.68 2.85
N TYR A 72 -10.72 8.55 3.44
CA TYR A 72 -10.91 8.26 4.87
C TYR A 72 -9.59 8.26 5.65
N GLU A 73 -8.52 7.74 5.05
CA GLU A 73 -7.22 7.68 5.71
C GLU A 73 -6.09 7.82 4.71
N LYS A 74 -5.07 8.58 5.09
CA LYS A 74 -3.81 8.71 4.36
C LYS A 74 -2.65 8.50 5.31
N GLN A 75 -1.75 7.59 4.97
CA GLN A 75 -0.60 7.24 5.78
C GLN A 75 0.66 7.19 4.90
N GLN A 76 1.74 7.79 5.39
CA GLN A 76 3.07 7.61 4.81
C GLN A 76 3.81 6.55 5.63
N LEU A 77 4.26 5.49 4.96
CA LEU A 77 5.02 4.39 5.56
C LEU A 77 6.46 4.48 5.08
N ILE A 78 7.42 4.48 5.99
CA ILE A 78 8.81 4.25 5.60
C ILE A 78 9.01 2.75 5.48
N VAL A 79 9.37 2.27 4.30
CA VAL A 79 9.58 0.85 4.01
C VAL A 79 11.06 0.56 3.82
N THR A 80 11.52 -0.48 4.50
CA THR A 80 12.91 -0.94 4.50
C THR A 80 12.95 -2.44 4.19
N ARG A 81 14.16 -2.99 3.99
CA ARG A 81 14.32 -4.45 3.83
C ARG A 81 13.82 -5.28 5.01
N GLN A 82 13.76 -4.71 6.22
CA GLN A 82 13.25 -5.41 7.40
C GLN A 82 11.72 -5.57 7.39
N ASP A 83 11.05 -4.83 6.51
CA ASP A 83 9.60 -4.87 6.35
C ASP A 83 9.14 -5.92 5.33
N ILE A 84 10.07 -6.61 4.66
CA ILE A 84 9.75 -7.69 3.73
C ILE A 84 8.96 -8.78 4.48
N GLY A 85 7.84 -9.21 3.88
CA GLY A 85 6.86 -10.11 4.47
C GLY A 85 5.73 -9.41 5.23
N LYS A 86 5.80 -8.09 5.46
CA LYS A 86 4.68 -7.32 6.01
C LYS A 86 3.63 -7.06 4.94
N THR A 87 2.38 -7.05 5.38
CA THR A 87 1.21 -6.83 4.54
C THR A 87 0.55 -5.52 4.92
N LEU A 88 0.16 -4.75 3.91
CA LEU A 88 -0.76 -3.63 4.06
C LEU A 88 -2.17 -4.19 4.06
N PHE A 89 -2.86 -4.01 5.19
CA PHE A 89 -4.28 -4.29 5.33
C PHE A 89 -5.06 -2.98 5.24
N CYS A 90 -6.22 -3.02 4.57
CA CYS A 90 -7.21 -1.96 4.61
C CYS A 90 -8.49 -2.53 5.21
N ALA A 91 -9.03 -1.90 6.26
CA ALA A 91 -10.23 -2.37 6.96
C ALA A 91 -10.21 -3.87 7.36
N GLY A 92 -9.02 -4.46 7.53
CA GLY A 92 -8.82 -5.86 7.91
C GLY A 92 -8.62 -6.85 6.76
N PHE A 93 -8.83 -6.47 5.50
CA PHE A 93 -8.50 -7.34 4.35
C PHE A 93 -7.08 -7.05 3.83
N PRO A 94 -6.33 -8.06 3.37
CA PRO A 94 -4.99 -7.87 2.83
C PRO A 94 -5.06 -7.20 1.45
N CYS A 95 -4.25 -6.16 1.24
CA CYS A 95 -4.15 -5.49 -0.06
C CYS A 95 -2.89 -5.94 -0.78
N VAL A 96 -1.73 -5.75 -0.14
CA VAL A 96 -0.41 -6.02 -0.73
C VAL A 96 0.58 -6.49 0.32
N THR A 97 1.44 -7.44 -0.03
CA THR A 97 2.57 -7.88 0.81
C THR A 97 3.87 -7.38 0.20
N LEU A 98 4.73 -6.76 1.02
CA LEU A 98 6.03 -6.32 0.58
C LEU A 98 6.97 -7.52 0.38
N ILE A 99 7.53 -7.69 -0.81
CA ILE A 99 8.45 -8.80 -1.13
C ILE A 99 9.86 -8.34 -1.52
N GLY A 100 10.05 -7.06 -1.79
CA GLY A 100 11.37 -6.52 -2.10
C GLY A 100 11.44 -5.00 -2.05
N VAL A 101 12.61 -4.48 -1.69
CA VAL A 101 12.90 -3.05 -1.61
C VAL A 101 14.28 -2.82 -2.24
N ASP A 102 14.33 -2.00 -3.29
CA ASP A 102 15.57 -1.54 -3.91
C ASP A 102 15.77 -0.05 -3.64
N GLU A 103 16.46 0.23 -2.55
CA GLU A 103 16.81 1.58 -2.06
C GLU A 103 17.61 2.40 -3.08
N LYS A 104 18.34 1.76 -4.01
CA LYS A 104 19.12 2.48 -5.02
C LYS A 104 18.23 3.07 -6.11
N SER A 105 17.22 2.33 -6.53
CA SER A 105 16.29 2.73 -7.59
C SER A 105 15.00 3.34 -7.07
N GLY A 106 14.76 3.31 -5.76
CA GLY A 106 13.47 3.71 -5.18
C GLY A 106 12.33 2.74 -5.51
N THR A 107 12.66 1.52 -5.97
CA THR A 107 11.67 0.53 -6.40
C THR A 107 11.18 -0.32 -5.22
N VAL A 108 9.87 -0.51 -5.16
CA VAL A 108 9.21 -1.43 -4.23
C VAL A 108 8.59 -2.59 -5.02
N ARG A 109 8.83 -3.83 -4.59
CA ARG A 109 8.19 -5.02 -5.15
C ARG A 109 7.18 -5.58 -4.15
N MET A 110 5.98 -5.85 -4.61
CA MET A 110 4.87 -6.29 -3.76
C MET A 110 4.10 -7.42 -4.42
N THR A 111 3.47 -8.29 -3.63
CA THR A 111 2.49 -9.27 -4.10
C THR A 111 1.10 -8.75 -3.79
N LEU A 112 0.24 -8.69 -4.79
CA LEU A 112 -1.16 -8.30 -4.63
C LEU A 112 -1.95 -9.42 -3.93
N SER A 113 -2.97 -9.04 -3.16
CA SER A 113 -3.98 -10.01 -2.76
C SER A 113 -4.83 -10.42 -3.97
N GLU A 114 -5.33 -11.65 -4.00
CA GLU A 114 -6.19 -12.15 -5.08
C GLU A 114 -7.57 -11.47 -5.10
N ILE A 115 -7.93 -10.78 -4.02
CA ILE A 115 -9.23 -10.09 -3.90
C ILE A 115 -9.17 -8.63 -4.36
N VAL A 116 -7.98 -8.09 -4.63
CA VAL A 116 -7.81 -6.71 -5.09
C VAL A 116 -7.48 -6.70 -6.57
N GLU A 117 -8.06 -5.74 -7.29
CA GLU A 117 -7.81 -5.56 -8.71
C GLU A 117 -7.07 -4.23 -8.94
N PRO A 118 -5.92 -4.23 -9.64
CA PRO A 118 -5.26 -3.00 -10.03
C PRO A 118 -6.07 -2.28 -11.11
N CYS A 119 -6.25 -0.98 -10.96
CA CYS A 119 -6.94 -0.12 -11.91
C CYS A 119 -6.07 1.08 -12.28
N GLU A 120 -6.36 1.69 -13.43
CA GLU A 120 -5.68 2.92 -13.81
C GLU A 120 -6.01 4.04 -12.81
N PRO A 121 -5.06 4.94 -12.52
CA PRO A 121 -5.26 6.02 -11.58
C PRO A 121 -6.52 6.85 -11.87
N GLY A 122 -7.44 6.87 -10.91
CA GLY A 122 -8.68 7.63 -11.03
C GLY A 122 -9.77 6.99 -11.91
N THR A 123 -9.57 5.79 -12.44
CA THR A 123 -10.57 5.05 -13.23
C THR A 123 -11.20 3.88 -12.48
N CYS A 124 -10.80 3.65 -11.22
CA CYS A 124 -11.30 2.52 -10.44
C CYS A 124 -12.81 2.60 -10.27
N PRO A 125 -13.54 1.48 -10.49
CA PRO A 125 -14.98 1.46 -10.34
C PRO A 125 -15.33 1.68 -8.87
N TRP A 126 -16.02 2.78 -8.58
CA TRP A 126 -16.71 2.98 -7.32
C TRP A 126 -18.04 2.30 -7.50
N GLY A 127 -18.16 1.01 -7.15
CA GLY A 127 -19.33 0.20 -7.47
C GLY A 127 -20.64 1.00 -7.41
N ASP A 128 -21.19 1.30 -8.58
CA ASP A 128 -22.52 1.89 -8.75
C ASP A 128 -23.50 0.72 -8.59
N ASP A 129 -23.86 0.40 -7.35
CA ASP A 129 -25.05 -0.39 -7.01
C ASP A 129 -26.08 0.53 -6.34
#